data_AF-A0A965IXA2-F1
#
_entry.id   AF-A0A965IXA2-F1
#
_cell.length_a   1.000
_cell.length_b   1.000
_cell.length_c   1.000
_cell.angle_alpha   90.00
_cell.angle_beta   90.00
_cell.angle_gamma   90.00
#
_symmetry.space_group_name_H-M   'P 1'
#
loop_
_entity.id
_entity.type
_entity.pdbx_description
1 polymer ?
#
loop_
_entity_poly.entity_id
_entity_poly.type
_entity_poly.pdbx_seq_one_letter_code
_entity_poly.pdbx_strand_id
1 'polypeptide(L)'
;QIYFGDGLDGYAVVKTNQKEQACAGATETSFSADSGIRVNSAMRKVALAVNFGEFNLFGSRLVDDNSRFLWVRDVRARVQKIAPFLHYDGDPYPVVVNGDIKWVIDAFTTTDKYPYAEMANTSQLTEGSGLNHSFNYVRNSVKAVVDAYTGETTFYIMDSKDPIARMWKKAFPDLFKKGSEVDPQLAAHFRYPEDLFRVQTNLFGRYQFDDATLFFNRDAAWSIAQAPATSPESVTSSASFGTSSGITPGVDSINAADPTEDRFTPYYTIFHAPNDGTDVGEFSMLRPFVPFSSDDSRKELRSFMVVSSDPKTYGKMKVYEMTSPLPPGPATIASEFESEPTISQVITPLDQRGSRVTFGDLQIVSVAKGLIYLRPMFVLPDGNDSKQVFVRKVLAS
;
A
#
# COMPACT_ATOMS: atom_id res chain seq x y z
N GLN A 1 -20.16 8.06 10.89
CA GLN A 1 -20.58 8.44 9.51
C GLN A 1 -19.33 8.80 8.73
N ILE A 2 -19.27 8.51 7.43
CA ILE A 2 -18.09 8.75 6.58
C ILE A 2 -18.54 9.61 5.39
N TYR A 3 -18.00 10.82 5.28
CA TYR A 3 -18.25 11.75 4.17
C TYR A 3 -17.04 11.94 3.27
N PHE A 4 -15.84 11.70 3.82
CA PHE A 4 -14.55 11.71 3.14
C PHE A 4 -13.88 10.34 3.29
N GLY A 5 -13.36 9.80 2.21
CA GLY A 5 -12.78 8.46 2.19
C GLY A 5 -12.17 8.13 0.84
N ASP A 6 -11.39 7.05 0.79
CA ASP A 6 -10.76 6.58 -0.45
C ASP A 6 -11.82 6.10 -1.44
N GLY A 7 -11.72 6.55 -2.70
CA GLY A 7 -12.66 6.23 -3.77
C GLY A 7 -14.03 6.90 -3.64
N LEU A 8 -14.21 7.88 -2.73
CA LEU A 8 -15.43 8.68 -2.66
C LEU A 8 -15.42 9.79 -3.71
N ASP A 9 -15.87 9.45 -4.92
CA ASP A 9 -15.97 10.37 -6.03
C ASP A 9 -17.15 11.36 -5.92
N GLY A 10 -16.99 12.47 -6.63
CA GLY A 10 -18.02 13.50 -6.74
C GLY A 10 -18.19 14.35 -5.49
N TYR A 11 -19.25 15.17 -5.49
CA TYR A 11 -19.59 16.05 -4.39
C TYR A 11 -20.72 15.47 -3.53
N ALA A 12 -20.92 16.04 -2.33
CA ALA A 12 -22.11 15.82 -1.52
C ALA A 12 -22.68 17.14 -1.03
N VAL A 13 -24.00 17.22 -0.93
CA VAL A 13 -24.68 18.33 -0.27
C VAL A 13 -25.26 17.81 1.04
N VAL A 14 -24.80 18.38 2.14
CA VAL A 14 -25.16 17.98 3.49
C VAL A 14 -25.83 19.15 4.21
N LYS A 15 -26.42 18.90 5.39
CA LYS A 15 -27.28 19.88 6.09
C LYS A 15 -28.46 20.34 5.24
N THR A 16 -29.05 19.42 4.47
CA THR A 16 -30.26 19.67 3.69
C THR A 16 -31.51 19.45 4.56
N ASN A 17 -32.69 19.86 4.06
CA ASN A 17 -33.97 19.61 4.71
C ASN A 17 -34.40 18.12 4.70
N GLN A 18 -33.63 17.26 4.02
CA GLN A 18 -33.85 15.81 4.01
C GLN A 18 -32.81 15.14 4.90
N LYS A 19 -33.28 14.34 5.86
CA LYS A 19 -32.39 13.53 6.69
C LYS A 19 -31.77 12.41 5.86
N GLU A 20 -30.53 12.09 6.19
CA GLU A 20 -29.80 11.01 5.55
C GLU A 20 -30.41 9.65 5.92
N GLN A 21 -30.44 8.73 4.95
CA GLN A 21 -30.95 7.39 5.18
C GLN A 21 -30.01 6.64 6.15
N ALA A 22 -30.55 6.21 7.27
CA ALA A 22 -29.80 5.41 8.23
C ALA A 22 -29.51 4.01 7.70
N CYS A 23 -28.39 3.43 8.14
CA CYS A 23 -28.16 2.00 8.00
C CYS A 23 -29.24 1.21 8.78
N ALA A 24 -29.52 -0.02 8.36
CA ALA A 24 -30.50 -0.87 9.04
C ALA A 24 -30.17 -1.01 10.55
N GLY A 25 -31.09 -0.60 11.42
CA GLY A 25 -30.91 -0.61 12.88
C GLY A 25 -30.25 0.63 13.49
N ALA A 26 -29.90 1.64 12.68
CA ALA A 26 -29.37 2.92 13.16
C ALA A 26 -30.43 4.04 13.13
N THR A 27 -30.25 5.07 13.96
CA THR A 27 -31.07 6.28 13.94
C THR A 27 -30.62 7.24 12.83
N GLU A 28 -31.58 7.88 12.17
CA GLU A 28 -31.30 8.95 11.20
C GLU A 28 -30.54 10.10 11.88
N THR A 29 -29.35 10.38 11.39
CA THR A 29 -28.47 11.44 11.89
C THR A 29 -28.08 12.36 10.74
N SER A 30 -28.04 13.66 10.99
CA SER A 30 -27.67 14.67 10.00
C SER A 30 -26.24 15.14 10.22
N PHE A 31 -25.53 15.44 9.13
CA PHE A 31 -24.24 16.11 9.22
C PHE A 31 -24.31 17.39 10.05
N SER A 32 -23.45 17.52 11.06
CA SER A 32 -23.49 18.63 12.02
C SER A 32 -22.25 19.53 11.95
N ALA A 33 -21.15 19.05 11.37
CA ALA A 33 -19.92 19.81 11.26
C ALA A 33 -20.05 21.05 10.35
N ASP A 34 -19.19 22.03 10.59
CA ASP A 34 -19.18 23.29 9.85
C ASP A 34 -18.30 23.29 8.60
N SER A 35 -17.68 22.16 8.29
CA SER A 35 -16.88 21.98 7.09
C SER A 35 -17.71 21.99 5.82
N GLY A 36 -17.02 22.23 4.70
CA GLY A 36 -17.64 22.41 3.39
C GLY A 36 -17.96 23.86 3.05
N ILE A 37 -18.29 24.09 1.78
CA ILE A 37 -18.60 25.43 1.27
C ILE A 37 -20.05 25.74 1.64
N ARG A 38 -20.27 26.85 2.36
CA ARG A 38 -21.64 27.33 2.67
C ARG A 38 -22.35 27.74 1.39
N VAL A 39 -23.55 27.17 1.19
CA VAL A 39 -24.40 27.42 0.02
C VAL A 39 -25.44 28.49 0.35
N ASN A 40 -24.97 29.64 0.84
CA ASN A 40 -25.82 30.69 1.43
C ASN A 40 -26.05 31.92 0.50
N SER A 41 -25.66 31.84 -0.77
CA SER A 41 -25.90 32.93 -1.72
C SER A 41 -26.27 32.41 -3.11
N ALA A 42 -27.13 33.15 -3.80
CA ALA A 42 -27.55 32.82 -5.17
C ALA A 42 -26.34 32.73 -6.13
N MET A 43 -25.35 33.62 -5.97
CA MET A 43 -24.13 33.59 -6.78
C MET A 43 -23.31 32.31 -6.54
N ARG A 44 -23.16 31.85 -5.29
CA ARG A 44 -22.49 30.58 -4.99
C ARG A 44 -23.26 29.39 -5.53
N LYS A 45 -24.60 29.40 -5.41
CA LYS A 45 -25.48 28.36 -5.99
C LYS A 45 -25.30 28.27 -7.51
N VAL A 46 -25.28 29.40 -8.22
CA VAL A 46 -25.02 29.47 -9.67
C VAL A 46 -23.61 28.99 -10.01
N ALA A 47 -22.59 29.44 -9.28
CA ALA A 47 -21.21 29.03 -9.53
C ALA A 47 -21.02 27.51 -9.36
N LEU A 48 -21.62 26.92 -8.32
CA LEU A 48 -21.62 25.47 -8.11
C LEU A 48 -22.42 24.76 -9.21
N ALA A 49 -23.63 25.23 -9.55
CA ALA A 49 -24.45 24.63 -10.60
C ALA A 49 -23.74 24.63 -11.97
N VAL A 50 -23.05 25.72 -12.32
CA VAL A 50 -22.26 25.80 -13.57
C VAL A 50 -21.04 24.88 -13.50
N ASN A 51 -20.29 24.89 -12.40
CA ASN A 51 -19.06 24.09 -12.27
C ASN A 51 -19.33 22.58 -12.30
N PHE A 52 -20.47 22.13 -11.76
CA PHE A 52 -20.83 20.70 -11.70
C PHE A 52 -21.91 20.30 -12.71
N GLY A 53 -22.43 21.22 -13.52
CA GLY A 53 -23.53 20.96 -14.46
C GLY A 53 -24.86 20.57 -13.80
N GLU A 54 -25.03 20.82 -12.50
CA GLU A 54 -26.19 20.37 -11.73
C GLU A 54 -27.16 21.52 -11.46
N PHE A 55 -28.16 21.68 -12.33
CA PHE A 55 -29.20 22.69 -12.17
C PHE A 55 -30.17 22.39 -11.02
N ASN A 56 -30.26 21.12 -10.56
CA ASN A 56 -31.11 20.75 -9.43
C ASN A 56 -30.65 21.35 -8.10
N LEU A 57 -29.37 21.76 -7.99
CA LEU A 57 -28.85 22.52 -6.85
C LEU A 57 -29.55 23.89 -6.68
N PHE A 58 -30.13 24.43 -7.75
CA PHE A 58 -30.85 25.71 -7.74
C PHE A 58 -32.36 25.55 -7.49
N GLY A 59 -32.98 24.51 -8.08
CA GLY A 59 -34.44 24.32 -8.04
C GLY A 59 -34.96 23.55 -6.83
N SER A 60 -34.09 22.87 -6.08
CA SER A 60 -34.50 22.01 -4.98
C SER A 60 -34.75 22.79 -3.68
N ARG A 61 -35.94 22.61 -3.09
CA ARG A 61 -36.27 23.11 -1.73
C ARG A 61 -35.53 22.36 -0.61
N LEU A 62 -34.77 21.32 -0.95
CA LEU A 62 -33.97 20.57 0.00
C LEU A 62 -32.68 21.31 0.39
N VAL A 63 -32.18 22.20 -0.48
CA VAL A 63 -30.94 22.97 -0.24
C VAL A 63 -31.29 24.36 0.26
N ASP A 64 -30.95 24.63 1.52
CA ASP A 64 -31.16 25.91 2.20
C ASP A 64 -29.82 26.63 2.45
N ASP A 65 -29.87 27.75 3.18
CA ASP A 65 -28.66 28.55 3.47
C ASP A 65 -27.75 27.93 4.55
N ASN A 66 -28.25 26.89 5.25
CA ASN A 66 -27.46 26.08 6.18
C ASN A 66 -26.73 24.94 5.49
N SER A 67 -27.15 24.58 4.28
CA SER A 67 -26.57 23.50 3.50
C SER A 67 -25.08 23.73 3.21
N ARG A 68 -24.32 22.65 3.22
CA ARG A 68 -22.87 22.63 2.96
C ARG A 68 -22.58 21.78 1.74
N PHE A 69 -21.70 22.28 0.89
CA PHE A 69 -21.20 21.57 -0.27
C PHE A 69 -19.83 20.97 0.03
N LEU A 70 -19.76 19.64 0.08
CA LEU A 70 -18.54 18.87 0.23
C LEU A 70 -18.01 18.52 -1.17
N TRP A 71 -16.96 19.20 -1.61
CA TRP A 71 -16.46 19.07 -2.98
C TRP A 71 -15.49 17.91 -3.17
N VAL A 72 -14.27 18.00 -2.61
CA VAL A 72 -13.23 16.98 -2.80
C VAL A 72 -13.30 15.98 -1.67
N ARG A 73 -14.06 14.91 -1.89
CA ARG A 73 -14.38 13.89 -0.88
C ARG A 73 -13.37 12.77 -0.84
N ASP A 74 -12.83 12.40 -2.00
CA ASP A 74 -11.71 11.49 -2.11
C ASP A 74 -10.49 12.05 -1.38
N VAL A 75 -9.93 11.25 -0.47
CA VAL A 75 -8.86 11.70 0.44
C VAL A 75 -7.54 11.91 -0.29
N ARG A 76 -7.27 11.13 -1.35
CA ARG A 76 -6.05 11.22 -2.16
C ARG A 76 -6.08 12.47 -3.01
N ALA A 77 -7.17 12.69 -3.75
CA ALA A 77 -7.40 13.91 -4.52
C ALA A 77 -7.36 15.15 -3.63
N ARG A 78 -7.86 15.05 -2.40
CA ARG A 78 -7.84 16.15 -1.42
C ARG A 78 -6.43 16.54 -1.01
N VAL A 79 -5.61 15.58 -0.55
CA VAL A 79 -4.23 15.88 -0.12
C VAL A 79 -3.38 16.37 -1.29
N GLN A 80 -3.51 15.77 -2.47
CA GLN A 80 -2.85 16.20 -3.69
C GLN A 80 -3.23 17.62 -4.09
N LYS A 81 -4.51 18.00 -3.95
CA LYS A 81 -4.97 19.36 -4.25
C LYS A 81 -4.46 20.40 -3.26
N ILE A 82 -4.25 20.03 -1.99
CA ILE A 82 -3.73 20.94 -0.96
C ILE A 82 -2.21 21.12 -1.07
N ALA A 83 -1.47 20.03 -1.27
CA ALA A 83 -0.02 20.03 -1.36
C ALA A 83 0.46 19.22 -2.59
N PRO A 84 0.35 19.79 -3.82
CA PRO A 84 0.65 19.08 -5.06
C PRO A 84 2.16 18.84 -5.31
N PHE A 85 3.01 19.42 -4.47
CA PHE A 85 4.47 19.29 -4.55
C PHE A 85 5.00 18.09 -3.73
N LEU A 86 4.12 17.36 -3.04
CA LEU A 86 4.44 16.08 -2.40
C LEU A 86 3.93 14.95 -3.30
N HIS A 87 4.63 13.82 -3.25
CA HIS A 87 4.20 12.57 -3.87
C HIS A 87 3.50 11.73 -2.80
N TYR A 88 2.45 10.99 -3.13
CA TYR A 88 1.63 10.29 -2.13
C TYR A 88 1.68 8.78 -2.34
N ASP A 89 1.64 8.02 -1.25
CA ASP A 89 1.51 6.57 -1.32
C ASP A 89 0.17 6.16 -1.95
N GLY A 90 0.17 5.01 -2.63
CA GLY A 90 -1.00 4.45 -3.30
C GLY A 90 -2.03 3.81 -2.36
N ASP A 91 -1.68 3.54 -1.09
CA ASP A 91 -2.53 2.86 -0.11
C ASP A 91 -2.89 3.74 1.10
N PRO A 92 -3.92 4.61 1.00
CA PRO A 92 -4.45 5.33 2.16
C PRO A 92 -5.21 4.38 3.09
N TYR A 93 -4.94 4.45 4.40
CA TYR A 93 -5.56 3.53 5.37
C TYR A 93 -6.41 4.25 6.43
N PRO A 94 -7.57 3.69 6.80
CA PRO A 94 -8.40 4.23 7.87
C PRO A 94 -7.88 3.78 9.23
N VAL A 95 -7.93 4.69 10.21
CA VAL A 95 -7.60 4.45 11.61
C VAL A 95 -8.71 4.99 12.50
N VAL A 96 -8.96 4.33 13.62
CA VAL A 96 -9.96 4.78 14.60
C VAL A 96 -9.24 5.40 15.79
N VAL A 97 -9.45 6.69 16.00
CA VAL A 97 -8.82 7.47 17.08
C VAL A 97 -9.92 8.17 17.86
N ASN A 98 -10.05 7.87 19.15
CA ASN A 98 -11.11 8.42 20.02
C ASN A 98 -12.56 8.23 19.49
N GLY A 99 -12.81 7.17 18.70
CA GLY A 99 -14.12 6.90 18.09
C GLY A 99 -14.34 7.57 16.74
N ASP A 100 -13.42 8.44 16.31
CA ASP A 100 -13.45 9.07 14.99
C ASP A 100 -12.61 8.27 13.99
N ILE A 101 -13.07 8.21 12.75
CA ILE A 101 -12.33 7.59 11.65
C ILE A 101 -11.46 8.67 10.99
N LYS A 102 -10.17 8.41 10.89
CA LYS A 102 -9.21 9.26 10.20
C LYS A 102 -8.53 8.45 9.11
N TRP A 103 -8.34 9.04 7.95
CA TRP A 103 -7.53 8.47 6.88
C TRP A 103 -6.11 8.98 7.01
N VAL A 104 -5.15 8.07 6.99
CA VAL A 104 -3.73 8.41 6.96
C VAL A 104 -3.20 8.12 5.56
N ILE A 105 -2.53 9.10 4.97
CA ILE A 105 -1.85 8.97 3.69
C ILE A 105 -0.38 9.33 3.87
N ASP A 106 0.47 8.44 3.43
CA ASP A 106 1.91 8.65 3.42
C ASP A 106 2.32 9.59 2.28
N ALA A 107 3.20 10.55 2.58
CA ALA A 107 3.65 11.54 1.62
C ALA A 107 5.19 11.63 1.57
N PHE A 108 5.69 11.54 0.35
CA PHE A 108 7.09 11.52 0.02
C PHE A 108 7.57 12.87 -0.50
N THR A 109 8.77 13.21 -0.08
CA THR A 109 9.59 14.23 -0.74
C THR A 109 10.58 13.53 -1.66
N THR A 110 10.60 13.90 -2.94
CA THR A 110 11.45 13.28 -3.96
C THR A 110 12.23 14.34 -4.74
N THR A 111 13.34 13.91 -5.34
CA THR A 111 14.02 14.66 -6.41
C THR A 111 14.84 13.69 -7.28
N ASP A 112 15.07 14.08 -8.52
CA ASP A 112 15.95 13.44 -9.51
C ASP A 112 17.34 14.08 -9.58
N LYS A 113 17.61 15.09 -8.74
CA LYS A 113 18.82 15.93 -8.78
C LYS A 113 19.69 15.80 -7.53
N TYR A 114 19.48 14.76 -6.72
CA TYR A 114 20.31 14.57 -5.54
C TYR A 114 21.72 14.14 -5.97
N PRO A 115 22.78 14.85 -5.57
CA PRO A 115 24.12 14.57 -6.06
C PRO A 115 24.62 13.23 -5.53
N TYR A 116 25.41 12.52 -6.35
CA TYR A 116 26.02 11.23 -6.01
C TYR A 116 25.02 10.15 -5.57
N ALA A 117 23.79 10.18 -6.10
CA ALA A 117 22.76 9.20 -5.83
C ALA A 117 22.33 8.48 -7.11
N GLU A 118 22.12 7.17 -6.97
CA GLU A 118 21.62 6.27 -8.03
C GLU A 118 20.11 6.48 -8.25
N MET A 119 19.66 6.38 -9.50
CA MET A 119 18.23 6.40 -9.82
C MET A 119 17.52 5.18 -9.21
N ALA A 120 16.37 5.42 -8.60
CA ALA A 120 15.58 4.36 -7.98
C ALA A 120 14.97 3.42 -9.02
N ASN A 121 14.94 2.13 -8.70
CA ASN A 121 14.18 1.15 -9.47
C ASN A 121 12.69 1.23 -9.07
N THR A 122 11.85 1.66 -10.00
CA THR A 122 10.39 1.83 -9.83
C THR A 122 9.55 0.76 -10.52
N SER A 123 10.16 -0.26 -11.13
CA SER A 123 9.43 -1.27 -11.94
C SER A 123 8.47 -2.14 -11.11
N GLN A 124 8.72 -2.24 -9.81
CA GLN A 124 7.93 -3.02 -8.86
C GLN A 124 7.19 -2.10 -7.90
N LEU A 125 6.60 -1.00 -8.37
CA LEU A 125 5.74 -0.14 -7.55
C LEU A 125 4.26 -0.43 -7.83
N THR A 126 3.39 -0.04 -6.90
CA THR A 126 1.95 -0.12 -7.13
C THR A 126 1.52 0.88 -8.21
N GLU A 127 0.48 0.55 -8.99
CA GLU A 127 0.02 1.42 -10.09
C GLU A 127 -0.36 2.83 -9.60
N GLY A 128 -0.98 2.92 -8.42
CA GLY A 128 -1.37 4.17 -7.77
C GLY A 128 -0.24 4.89 -7.02
N SER A 129 0.99 4.39 -7.05
CA SER A 129 2.11 4.94 -6.31
C SER A 129 2.49 6.33 -6.82
N GLY A 130 2.57 7.30 -5.92
CA GLY A 130 3.16 8.61 -6.21
C GLY A 130 4.66 8.55 -6.47
N LEU A 131 5.32 7.42 -6.24
CA LEU A 131 6.72 7.17 -6.59
C LEU A 131 6.88 6.60 -8.02
N ASN A 132 5.81 6.44 -8.79
CA ASN A 132 5.88 5.97 -10.18
C ASN A 132 6.37 7.06 -11.16
N HIS A 133 7.56 7.60 -10.89
CA HIS A 133 8.28 8.57 -11.71
C HIS A 133 9.80 8.43 -11.47
N SER A 134 10.63 9.08 -12.28
CA SER A 134 12.09 9.05 -12.07
C SER A 134 12.49 9.90 -10.86
N PHE A 135 13.28 9.33 -9.95
CA PHE A 135 13.91 10.02 -8.81
C PHE A 135 15.18 9.28 -8.37
N ASN A 136 16.09 9.99 -7.71
CA ASN A 136 17.28 9.42 -7.06
C ASN A 136 17.36 9.78 -5.56
N TYR A 137 16.32 10.43 -5.04
CA TYR A 137 16.14 10.71 -3.63
C TYR A 137 14.67 10.58 -3.26
N VAL A 138 14.40 9.93 -2.13
CA VAL A 138 13.07 9.77 -1.57
C VAL A 138 13.15 9.72 -0.05
N ARG A 139 12.19 10.37 0.62
CA ARG A 139 11.95 10.24 2.07
C ARG A 139 10.45 10.27 2.34
N ASN A 140 9.98 9.41 3.24
CA ASN A 140 8.63 9.52 3.84
C ASN A 140 8.64 10.62 4.90
N SER A 141 8.73 11.87 4.44
CA SER A 141 8.94 13.01 5.33
C SER A 141 7.65 13.53 5.95
N VAL A 142 6.50 13.23 5.35
CA VAL A 142 5.21 13.80 5.74
C VAL A 142 4.16 12.69 5.82
N LYS A 143 3.29 12.78 6.83
CA LYS A 143 2.04 12.01 6.89
C LYS A 143 0.86 12.97 6.88
N ALA A 144 -0.05 12.78 5.92
CA ALA A 144 -1.29 13.54 5.83
C ALA A 144 -2.41 12.77 6.53
N VAL A 145 -3.22 13.48 7.32
CA VAL A 145 -4.33 12.90 8.07
C VAL A 145 -5.59 13.64 7.70
N VAL A 146 -6.59 12.92 7.19
CA VAL A 146 -7.89 13.47 6.78
C VAL A 146 -8.97 12.91 7.71
N ASP A 147 -9.69 13.79 8.39
CA ASP A 147 -10.84 13.39 9.18
C ASP A 147 -11.97 12.90 8.24
N ALA A 148 -12.46 11.66 8.44
CA ALA A 148 -13.43 11.05 7.55
C ALA A 148 -14.82 11.70 7.63
N TYR A 149 -15.11 12.43 8.71
CA TYR A 149 -16.37 13.13 8.92
C TYR A 149 -16.28 14.56 8.38
N THR A 150 -15.34 15.36 8.88
CA THR A 150 -15.24 16.79 8.57
C THR A 150 -14.46 17.08 7.29
N GLY A 151 -13.54 16.19 6.90
CA GLY A 151 -12.59 16.44 5.82
C GLY A 151 -11.48 17.43 6.21
N GLU A 152 -11.31 17.74 7.50
CA GLU A 152 -10.16 18.50 7.97
C GLU A 152 -8.88 17.71 7.65
N THR A 153 -7.90 18.38 7.04
CA THR A 153 -6.65 17.77 6.60
C THR A 153 -5.49 18.39 7.34
N THR A 154 -4.69 17.56 8.00
CA THR A 154 -3.48 17.98 8.71
C THR A 154 -2.26 17.26 8.12
N PHE A 155 -1.20 18.01 7.79
CA PHE A 155 0.08 17.45 7.37
C PHE A 155 1.07 17.48 8.54
N TYR A 156 1.61 16.33 8.92
CA TYR A 156 2.62 16.20 9.96
C TYR A 156 3.98 15.91 9.34
N ILE A 157 5.00 16.70 9.69
CA ILE A 157 6.38 16.40 9.29
C ILE A 157 6.95 15.34 10.24
N MET A 158 7.19 14.15 9.70
CA MET A 158 7.73 12.99 10.40
C MET A 158 9.26 12.96 10.39
N ASP A 159 9.89 13.30 9.26
CA ASP A 159 11.35 13.45 9.15
C ASP A 159 11.74 14.93 9.22
N SER A 160 12.07 15.43 10.41
CA SER A 160 12.51 16.81 10.58
C SER A 160 13.92 17.09 10.04
N LYS A 161 14.68 16.06 9.66
CA LYS A 161 16.05 16.19 9.14
C LYS A 161 16.06 16.30 7.61
N ASP A 162 15.00 15.89 6.94
CA ASP A 162 14.90 15.96 5.48
C ASP A 162 15.05 17.42 4.97
N PRO A 163 16.06 17.70 4.11
CA PRO A 163 16.23 19.02 3.52
C PRO A 163 15.01 19.48 2.69
N ILE A 164 14.32 18.60 1.98
CA ILE A 164 13.21 18.97 1.10
C ILE A 164 11.98 19.36 1.93
N ALA A 165 11.60 18.55 2.92
CA ALA A 165 10.51 18.88 3.84
C ALA A 165 10.77 20.16 4.63
N ARG A 166 12.02 20.40 5.09
CA ARG A 166 12.38 21.66 5.76
C ARG A 166 12.21 22.88 4.86
N MET A 167 12.53 22.75 3.57
CA MET A 167 12.32 23.80 2.58
C MET A 167 10.82 24.11 2.44
N TRP A 168 9.99 23.09 2.22
CA TRP A 168 8.54 23.28 2.10
C TRP A 168 7.90 23.83 3.37
N LYS A 169 8.35 23.39 4.55
CA LYS A 169 7.92 23.96 5.84
C LYS A 169 8.22 25.45 5.93
N LYS A 170 9.37 25.90 5.43
CA LYS A 170 9.74 27.31 5.44
C LYS A 170 8.89 28.13 4.46
N ALA A 171 8.54 27.56 3.31
CA ALA A 171 7.69 28.20 2.32
C ALA A 171 6.21 28.28 2.77
N PHE A 172 5.72 27.25 3.46
CA PHE A 172 4.32 27.13 3.92
C PHE A 172 4.26 26.78 5.42
N PRO A 173 4.55 27.74 6.32
CA PRO A 173 4.68 27.47 7.75
C PRO A 173 3.38 26.95 8.39
N ASP A 174 2.23 27.44 7.93
CA ASP A 174 0.91 27.09 8.49
C ASP A 174 0.36 25.76 7.96
N LEU A 175 0.96 25.21 6.88
CA LEU A 175 0.50 23.95 6.28
C LEU A 175 0.92 22.73 7.11
N PHE A 176 2.07 22.80 7.78
CA PHE A 176 2.71 21.65 8.42
C PHE A 176 2.76 21.76 9.94
N LYS A 177 2.20 20.76 10.63
CA LYS A 177 2.41 20.52 12.06
C LYS A 177 3.67 19.68 12.28
N LYS A 178 4.25 19.75 13.48
CA LYS A 178 5.40 18.89 13.85
C LYS A 178 4.90 17.47 14.12
N GLY A 179 5.70 16.45 13.79
CA GLY A 179 5.39 15.06 14.16
C GLY A 179 5.23 14.83 15.67
N SER A 180 5.85 15.66 16.52
CA SER A 180 5.65 15.62 17.98
C SER A 180 4.26 16.06 18.45
N GLU A 181 3.48 16.71 17.57
CA GLU A 181 2.09 17.14 17.85
C GLU A 181 1.07 16.08 17.45
N VAL A 182 1.52 14.95 16.87
CA VAL A 182 0.64 13.82 16.55
C VAL A 182 0.13 13.21 17.85
N ASP A 183 -1.19 12.98 17.92
CA ASP A 183 -1.82 12.26 19.01
C ASP A 183 -1.19 10.86 19.18
N PRO A 184 -0.83 10.41 20.40
CA PRO A 184 -0.16 9.13 20.59
C PRO A 184 -0.97 7.91 20.10
N GLN A 185 -2.30 7.95 20.19
CA GLN A 185 -3.15 6.88 19.68
C GLN A 185 -3.10 6.86 18.15
N LEU A 186 -3.12 8.02 17.50
CA LEU A 186 -2.93 8.13 16.05
C LEU A 186 -1.54 7.64 15.62
N ALA A 187 -0.48 8.04 16.33
CA ALA A 187 0.90 7.62 16.02
C ALA A 187 1.09 6.11 16.13
N ALA A 188 0.38 5.45 17.07
CA ALA A 188 0.41 4.00 17.22
C ALA A 188 -0.18 3.23 16.03
N HIS A 189 -0.94 3.89 15.16
CA HIS A 189 -1.49 3.28 13.95
C HIS A 189 -0.68 3.57 12.67
N PHE A 190 0.41 4.33 12.77
CA PHE A 190 1.21 4.65 11.59
C PHE A 190 1.92 3.42 11.04
N ARG A 191 1.72 3.20 9.74
CA ARG A 191 2.37 2.15 8.97
C ARG A 191 3.62 2.69 8.31
N TYR A 192 4.65 1.86 8.19
CA TYR A 192 5.78 2.14 7.31
C TYR A 192 5.34 1.96 5.85
N PRO A 193 5.61 2.91 4.94
CA PRO A 193 5.02 2.90 3.59
C PRO A 193 5.55 1.74 2.74
N GLU A 194 4.64 1.07 2.04
CA GLU A 194 4.95 -0.12 1.24
C GLU A 194 5.83 0.20 0.05
N ASP A 195 5.45 1.21 -0.74
CA ASP A 195 6.18 1.59 -1.95
C ASP A 195 7.62 2.04 -1.63
N LEU A 196 7.81 2.75 -0.52
CA LEU A 196 9.13 3.12 -0.05
C LEU A 196 9.97 1.90 0.33
N PHE A 197 9.35 0.92 1.02
CA PHE A 197 10.03 -0.31 1.38
C PHE A 197 10.41 -1.14 0.13
N ARG A 198 9.57 -1.16 -0.91
CA ARG A 198 9.88 -1.81 -2.20
C ARG A 198 11.11 -1.18 -2.85
N VAL A 199 11.19 0.15 -2.90
CA VAL A 199 12.36 0.87 -3.44
C VAL A 199 13.63 0.56 -2.63
N GLN A 200 13.54 0.58 -1.30
CA GLN A 200 14.68 0.35 -0.42
C GLN A 200 15.23 -1.07 -0.49
N THR A 201 14.34 -2.06 -0.55
CA THR A 201 14.72 -3.47 -0.68
C THR A 201 15.32 -3.78 -2.05
N ASN A 202 14.80 -3.19 -3.13
CA ASN A 202 15.39 -3.30 -4.47
C ASN A 202 16.82 -2.75 -4.49
N LEU A 203 17.04 -1.58 -3.88
CA LEU A 203 18.37 -0.99 -3.78
C LEU A 203 19.30 -1.85 -2.90
N PHE A 204 18.80 -2.31 -1.75
CA PHE A 204 19.59 -3.10 -0.81
C PHE A 204 20.09 -4.41 -1.42
N GLY A 205 19.25 -5.15 -2.17
CA GLY A 205 19.65 -6.39 -2.83
C GLY A 205 20.85 -6.24 -3.77
N ARG A 206 21.03 -5.05 -4.37
CA ARG A 206 22.13 -4.74 -5.28
C ARG A 206 23.42 -4.30 -4.55
N TYR A 207 23.30 -3.67 -3.39
CA TYR A 207 24.42 -2.96 -2.73
C TYR A 207 24.75 -3.44 -1.31
N GLN A 208 24.16 -4.53 -0.81
CA GLN A 208 24.37 -5.01 0.57
C GLN A 208 25.80 -5.47 0.90
N PHE A 209 26.73 -5.43 -0.06
CA PHE A 209 28.10 -5.91 0.07
C PHE A 209 29.11 -4.87 -0.44
N ASP A 210 30.32 -4.87 0.12
CA ASP A 210 31.33 -3.83 -0.12
C ASP A 210 32.40 -4.23 -1.18
N ASP A 211 32.36 -5.46 -1.69
CA ASP A 211 33.35 -5.95 -2.66
C ASP A 211 33.01 -5.55 -4.10
N ALA A 212 33.89 -4.76 -4.72
CA ALA A 212 33.71 -4.25 -6.07
C ALA A 212 33.72 -5.36 -7.14
N THR A 213 34.52 -6.42 -6.98
CA THR A 213 34.56 -7.52 -7.94
C THR A 213 33.25 -8.31 -7.90
N LEU A 214 32.74 -8.60 -6.70
CA LEU A 214 31.43 -9.22 -6.54
C LEU A 214 30.30 -8.35 -7.09
N PHE A 215 30.46 -7.02 -7.05
CA PHE A 215 29.48 -6.08 -7.59
C PHE A 215 29.41 -6.16 -9.11
N PHE A 216 30.56 -6.06 -9.78
CA PHE A 216 30.62 -6.12 -11.23
C PHE A 216 30.20 -7.48 -11.79
N ASN A 217 30.50 -8.57 -11.08
CA ASN A 217 30.09 -9.91 -11.49
C ASN A 217 28.64 -10.26 -11.09
N ARG A 218 28.01 -9.48 -10.21
CA ARG A 218 26.69 -9.75 -9.59
C ARG A 218 26.61 -11.09 -8.85
N ASP A 219 27.75 -11.71 -8.52
CA ASP A 219 27.82 -13.03 -7.90
C ASP A 219 27.22 -13.07 -6.48
N ALA A 220 27.29 -11.94 -5.76
CA ALA A 220 26.79 -11.79 -4.40
C ALA A 220 25.49 -10.95 -4.30
N ALA A 221 24.97 -10.50 -5.44
CA ALA A 221 23.73 -9.73 -5.47
C ALA A 221 22.54 -10.60 -5.07
N TRP A 222 21.53 -9.98 -4.48
CA TRP A 222 20.26 -10.62 -4.16
C TRP A 222 19.15 -10.01 -5.02
N SER A 223 18.19 -10.83 -5.39
CA SER A 223 16.93 -10.42 -5.99
C SER A 223 15.82 -10.51 -4.96
N ILE A 224 14.76 -9.72 -5.15
CA ILE A 224 13.49 -10.00 -4.47
C ILE A 224 13.01 -11.38 -4.91
N ALA A 225 12.51 -12.18 -3.97
CA ALA A 225 11.92 -13.47 -4.29
C ALA A 225 10.81 -13.35 -5.34
N GLN A 226 10.64 -14.37 -6.17
CA GLN A 226 9.53 -14.43 -7.12
C GLN A 226 8.21 -14.53 -6.35
N ALA A 227 7.15 -13.92 -6.89
CA ALA A 227 5.82 -13.98 -6.30
C ALA A 227 5.28 -15.42 -6.39
N PRO A 228 4.57 -15.90 -5.36
CA PRO A 228 3.79 -17.12 -5.48
C PRO A 228 2.65 -16.91 -6.50
N ALA A 229 2.16 -17.99 -7.12
CA ALA A 229 0.98 -17.91 -7.98
C ALA A 229 -0.23 -17.33 -7.22
N THR A 230 -1.25 -16.81 -7.91
CA THR A 230 -2.48 -16.30 -7.27
C THR A 230 -3.70 -17.21 -7.48
N SER A 231 -3.58 -18.22 -8.33
CA SER A 231 -4.61 -19.21 -8.62
C SER A 231 -3.99 -20.57 -8.88
N PRO A 232 -4.71 -21.68 -8.64
CA PRO A 232 -4.23 -23.02 -9.02
C PRO A 232 -3.92 -23.12 -10.51
N GLU A 233 -2.88 -23.87 -10.88
CA GLU A 233 -2.63 -24.22 -12.27
C GLU A 233 -3.84 -24.99 -12.85
N SER A 234 -4.59 -24.35 -13.75
CA SER A 234 -5.74 -24.95 -14.40
C SER A 234 -5.28 -25.91 -15.52
N VAL A 235 -5.78 -27.15 -15.53
CA VAL A 235 -5.46 -28.18 -16.55
C VAL A 235 -6.09 -27.88 -17.93
N THR A 236 -6.67 -26.71 -18.14
CA THR A 236 -7.22 -26.26 -19.44
C THR A 236 -6.42 -25.08 -19.96
N SER A 237 -5.62 -25.36 -20.99
CA SER A 237 -4.77 -24.44 -21.73
C SER A 237 -5.49 -23.20 -22.26
N SER A 238 -4.96 -22.03 -21.93
CA SER A 238 -4.55 -21.03 -22.92
C SER A 238 -3.61 -20.06 -22.23
N ALA A 239 -2.32 -20.14 -22.56
CA ALA A 239 -1.39 -19.06 -22.27
C ALA A 239 -1.92 -17.80 -22.96
N SER A 240 -2.53 -16.90 -22.19
CA SER A 240 -2.69 -15.52 -22.60
C SER A 240 -1.32 -14.88 -22.56
N PHE A 241 -0.58 -15.01 -23.66
CA PHE A 241 0.54 -14.13 -23.96
C PHE A 241 -0.01 -12.71 -24.06
N GLY A 242 0.11 -11.93 -22.98
CA GLY A 242 -0.01 -10.49 -23.06
C GLY A 242 1.14 -9.99 -23.93
N THR A 243 0.85 -9.62 -25.17
CA THR A 243 1.82 -8.95 -26.05
C THR A 243 2.06 -7.53 -25.55
N SER A 244 2.95 -7.36 -24.57
CA SER A 244 3.63 -6.08 -24.33
C SER A 244 4.82 -5.98 -25.28
N SER A 245 4.53 -5.75 -26.56
CA SER A 245 5.53 -5.24 -27.51
C SER A 245 5.84 -3.78 -27.15
N GLY A 246 6.63 -3.58 -26.09
CA GLY A 246 7.35 -2.35 -25.82
C GLY A 246 8.74 -2.46 -26.43
N ILE A 247 9.06 -1.56 -27.36
CA ILE A 247 10.39 -1.41 -27.94
C ILE A 247 11.38 -1.14 -26.80
N THR A 248 12.28 -2.08 -26.50
CA THR A 248 13.39 -1.89 -25.56
C THR A 248 14.41 -0.93 -26.18
N PRO A 249 14.60 0.31 -25.69
CA PRO A 249 15.74 1.11 -26.08
C PRO A 249 16.96 0.55 -25.33
N GLY A 250 17.94 0.04 -26.09
CA GLY A 250 19.32 -0.26 -25.68
C GLY A 250 19.54 -0.62 -24.19
N VAL A 251 19.48 -1.92 -23.88
CA VAL A 251 19.90 -2.44 -22.59
C VAL A 251 21.40 -2.22 -22.43
N ASP A 252 21.77 -1.22 -21.64
CA ASP A 252 23.10 -1.14 -21.08
C ASP A 252 23.30 -2.37 -20.18
N SER A 253 24.29 -3.20 -20.48
CA SER A 253 24.54 -4.51 -19.83
C SER A 253 24.78 -4.46 -18.31
N ILE A 254 24.74 -3.27 -17.72
CA ILE A 254 24.80 -2.99 -16.27
C ILE A 254 23.40 -3.07 -15.64
N ASN A 255 22.34 -2.80 -16.41
CA ASN A 255 20.95 -2.76 -15.99
C ASN A 255 20.17 -3.95 -16.58
N ALA A 256 20.57 -5.18 -16.24
CA ALA A 256 19.70 -6.33 -16.53
C ALA A 256 18.40 -6.12 -15.76
N ALA A 257 17.31 -5.86 -16.50
CA ALA A 257 15.97 -5.82 -15.95
C ALA A 257 15.69 -7.15 -15.25
N ASP A 258 15.10 -7.09 -14.06
CA ASP A 258 14.54 -8.28 -13.44
C ASP A 258 13.60 -8.95 -14.47
N PRO A 259 13.66 -10.29 -14.64
CA PRO A 259 12.77 -11.01 -15.54
C PRO A 259 11.30 -10.62 -15.37
N THR A 260 10.49 -10.85 -16.41
CA THR A 260 9.05 -10.54 -16.51
C THR A 260 8.15 -11.27 -15.50
N GLU A 261 8.74 -11.93 -14.50
CA GLU A 261 8.05 -12.62 -13.42
C GLU A 261 7.68 -11.61 -12.32
N ASP A 262 6.48 -11.75 -11.77
CA ASP A 262 6.04 -10.96 -10.64
C ASP A 262 6.93 -11.22 -9.41
N ARG A 263 7.16 -10.17 -8.62
CA ARG A 263 8.04 -10.21 -7.44
C ARG A 263 7.23 -10.16 -6.17
N PHE A 264 7.75 -10.77 -5.12
CA PHE A 264 7.10 -10.86 -3.83
C PHE A 264 6.70 -9.47 -3.31
N THR A 265 5.40 -9.31 -3.07
CA THR A 265 4.80 -8.11 -2.50
C THR A 265 4.99 -8.13 -0.99
N PRO A 266 5.56 -7.07 -0.40
CA PRO A 266 5.70 -7.00 1.04
C PRO A 266 4.33 -6.92 1.72
N TYR A 267 4.20 -7.48 2.92
CA TYR A 267 2.95 -7.48 3.68
C TYR A 267 3.20 -7.11 5.14
N TYR A 268 2.17 -6.55 5.78
CA TYR A 268 2.20 -6.22 7.20
C TYR A 268 1.87 -7.43 8.06
N THR A 269 2.61 -7.62 9.15
CA THR A 269 2.44 -8.71 10.09
C THR A 269 2.88 -8.31 11.50
N ILE A 270 2.49 -9.10 12.49
CA ILE A 270 3.05 -9.02 13.85
C ILE A 270 4.28 -9.94 13.87
N PHE A 271 5.45 -9.34 13.63
CA PHE A 271 6.70 -10.08 13.50
C PHE A 271 7.33 -10.32 14.87
N HIS A 272 7.63 -11.59 15.16
CA HIS A 272 8.37 -11.97 16.37
C HIS A 272 9.82 -12.22 15.98
N ALA A 273 10.75 -11.41 16.52
CA ALA A 273 12.13 -11.57 16.13
C ALA A 273 12.71 -12.86 16.71
N PRO A 274 13.46 -13.64 15.92
CA PRO A 274 14.06 -14.87 16.39
C PRO A 274 15.02 -14.57 17.55
N ASN A 275 14.86 -15.29 18.67
CA ASN A 275 15.65 -15.16 19.89
C ASN A 275 15.59 -13.81 20.61
N ASP A 276 14.55 -12.99 20.43
CA ASP A 276 14.45 -11.70 21.15
C ASP A 276 14.09 -11.85 22.65
N GLY A 277 13.69 -13.05 23.08
CA GLY A 277 13.37 -13.37 24.47
C GLY A 277 12.10 -12.71 24.99
N THR A 278 11.33 -12.06 24.12
CA THR A 278 10.06 -11.40 24.40
C THR A 278 8.94 -12.05 23.60
N ASP A 279 7.80 -12.27 24.25
CA ASP A 279 6.60 -12.78 23.56
C ASP A 279 5.80 -11.65 22.88
N VAL A 280 6.40 -10.47 22.72
CA VAL A 280 5.74 -9.28 22.17
C VAL A 280 6.22 -9.06 20.75
N GLY A 281 5.41 -9.46 19.77
CA GLY A 281 5.69 -9.16 18.38
C GLY A 281 5.59 -7.66 18.06
N GLU A 282 6.44 -7.21 17.12
CA GLU A 282 6.44 -5.85 16.59
C GLU A 282 5.60 -5.78 15.30
N PHE A 283 4.71 -4.78 15.17
CA PHE A 283 4.00 -4.59 13.92
C PHE A 283 4.97 -4.13 12.84
N SER A 284 5.19 -4.98 11.83
CA SER A 284 6.28 -4.84 10.88
C SER A 284 5.87 -5.25 9.48
N MET A 285 6.64 -4.83 8.49
CA MET A 285 6.52 -5.28 7.10
C MET A 285 7.72 -6.13 6.72
N LEU A 286 7.51 -7.20 5.95
CA LEU A 286 8.55 -8.17 5.58
C LEU A 286 8.67 -8.29 4.06
N ARG A 287 9.90 -8.42 3.56
CA ARG A 287 10.18 -8.77 2.15
C ARG A 287 11.34 -9.77 2.02
N PRO A 288 11.15 -10.92 1.34
CA PRO A 288 12.17 -11.94 1.18
C PRO A 288 13.09 -11.73 -0.04
N PHE A 289 14.31 -12.23 0.08
CA PHE A 289 15.36 -12.22 -0.92
C PHE A 289 15.80 -13.64 -1.31
N VAL A 290 16.14 -13.80 -2.58
CA VAL A 290 16.79 -14.98 -3.16
C VAL A 290 18.14 -14.57 -3.75
N PRO A 291 19.10 -15.48 -3.94
CA PRO A 291 20.33 -15.14 -4.64
C PRO A 291 20.02 -14.69 -6.08
N PHE A 292 20.75 -13.69 -6.59
CA PHE A 292 20.55 -13.22 -7.95
C PHE A 292 20.83 -14.32 -8.97
N SER A 293 19.99 -14.40 -10.01
CA SER A 293 20.17 -15.20 -11.22
C SER A 293 19.46 -14.50 -12.37
N SER A 294 20.10 -14.43 -13.55
CA SER A 294 19.56 -13.72 -14.72
C SER A 294 18.28 -14.34 -15.30
N ASP A 295 18.01 -15.60 -14.98
CA ASP A 295 16.90 -16.42 -15.46
C ASP A 295 15.91 -16.81 -14.36
N ASP A 296 16.03 -16.22 -13.16
CA ASP A 296 15.22 -16.58 -11.98
C ASP A 296 15.24 -18.10 -11.62
N SER A 297 16.30 -18.80 -12.00
CA SER A 297 16.49 -20.22 -11.65
C SER A 297 16.74 -20.46 -10.16
N ARG A 298 17.26 -19.47 -9.44
CA ARG A 298 17.51 -19.56 -8.00
C ARG A 298 16.30 -19.13 -7.20
N LYS A 299 15.75 -20.08 -6.45
CA LYS A 299 14.50 -19.92 -5.68
C LYS A 299 14.66 -20.26 -4.21
N GLU A 300 15.88 -20.42 -3.71
CA GLU A 300 16.12 -20.64 -2.27
C GLU A 300 16.06 -19.33 -1.49
N LEU A 301 15.48 -19.35 -0.29
CA LEU A 301 15.42 -18.19 0.59
C LEU A 301 16.82 -17.85 1.11
N ARG A 302 17.36 -16.70 0.69
CA ARG A 302 18.67 -16.23 1.14
C ARG A 302 18.58 -15.37 2.38
N SER A 303 17.63 -14.45 2.41
CA SER A 303 17.35 -13.59 3.57
C SER A 303 15.94 -13.04 3.50
N PHE A 304 15.51 -12.35 4.54
CA PHE A 304 14.39 -11.42 4.44
C PHE A 304 14.69 -10.15 5.23
N MET A 305 14.20 -9.02 4.75
CA MET A 305 14.25 -7.76 5.46
C MET A 305 12.91 -7.50 6.14
N VAL A 306 12.98 -6.99 7.36
CA VAL A 306 11.83 -6.56 8.16
C VAL A 306 12.00 -5.08 8.49
N VAL A 307 10.95 -4.28 8.32
CA VAL A 307 10.90 -2.88 8.77
C VAL A 307 9.79 -2.70 9.79
N SER A 308 10.12 -2.12 10.94
CA SER A 308 9.14 -1.92 12.01
C SER A 308 8.26 -0.69 11.77
N SER A 309 6.97 -0.83 12.05
CA SER A 309 5.97 0.24 12.10
C SER A 309 5.63 0.63 13.54
N ASP A 310 6.19 -0.05 14.55
CA ASP A 310 5.95 0.29 15.95
C ASP A 310 6.54 1.65 16.30
N PRO A 311 5.87 2.52 17.07
CA PRO A 311 6.35 3.88 17.36
C PRO A 311 7.77 3.98 17.95
N LYS A 312 8.22 2.96 18.71
CA LYS A 312 9.55 2.95 19.35
C LYS A 312 10.67 2.57 18.36
N THR A 313 10.36 1.76 17.36
CA THR A 313 11.30 1.19 16.40
C THR A 313 10.97 1.57 14.97
N TYR A 314 10.05 2.52 14.76
CA TYR A 314 9.53 2.94 13.46
C TYR A 314 10.64 3.20 12.44
N GLY A 315 10.53 2.55 11.29
CA GLY A 315 11.47 2.67 10.17
C GLY A 315 12.81 1.99 10.39
N LYS A 316 13.05 1.30 11.52
CA LYS A 316 14.25 0.47 11.68
C LYS A 316 14.11 -0.80 10.86
N MET A 317 15.06 -1.01 9.96
CA MET A 317 15.18 -2.21 9.15
C MET A 317 16.14 -3.19 9.80
N LYS A 318 15.78 -4.47 9.76
CA LYS A 318 16.63 -5.60 10.15
C LYS A 318 16.63 -6.61 9.02
N VAL A 319 17.78 -7.21 8.73
CA VAL A 319 17.92 -8.26 7.72
C VAL A 319 18.27 -9.55 8.45
N TYR A 320 17.53 -10.62 8.15
CA TYR A 320 17.76 -11.94 8.71
C TYR A 320 18.25 -12.86 7.59
N GLU A 321 19.52 -13.26 7.68
CA GLU A 321 20.16 -14.13 6.69
C GLU A 321 20.01 -15.60 7.04
N MET A 322 19.78 -16.42 6.01
CA MET A 322 19.71 -17.86 6.14
C MET A 322 21.12 -18.48 6.05
N THR A 323 21.38 -19.46 6.91
CA THR A 323 22.60 -20.26 6.88
C THR A 323 22.44 -21.46 5.95
N SER A 324 23.52 -21.86 5.27
CA SER A 324 23.49 -23.04 4.40
C SER A 324 23.23 -24.34 5.19
N PRO A 325 22.45 -25.30 4.64
CA PRO A 325 21.75 -25.24 3.35
C PRO A 325 20.57 -24.25 3.37
N LEU A 326 20.40 -23.50 2.28
CA LEU A 326 19.32 -22.51 2.17
C LEU A 326 17.96 -23.22 2.10
N PRO A 327 16.95 -22.77 2.87
CA PRO A 327 15.61 -23.35 2.79
C PRO A 327 14.90 -22.95 1.48
N PRO A 328 13.83 -23.66 1.10
CA PRO A 328 13.01 -23.28 -0.06
C PRO A 328 12.45 -21.86 0.11
N GLY A 329 12.46 -21.08 -0.97
CA GLY A 329 11.85 -19.75 -1.00
C GLY A 329 10.35 -19.78 -1.29
N PRO A 330 9.69 -18.60 -1.25
CA PRO A 330 8.24 -18.50 -1.35
C PRO A 330 7.63 -19.15 -2.60
N ALA A 331 8.25 -18.95 -3.77
CA ALA A 331 7.76 -19.52 -5.01
C ALA A 331 7.82 -21.06 -5.01
N THR A 332 8.91 -21.63 -4.50
CA THR A 332 9.06 -23.10 -4.36
C THR A 332 8.02 -23.67 -3.41
N ILE A 333 7.84 -23.06 -2.23
CA ILE A 333 6.84 -23.48 -1.24
C ILE A 333 5.41 -23.40 -1.82
N ALA A 334 5.12 -22.36 -2.60
CA ALA A 334 3.82 -22.22 -3.25
C ALA A 334 3.54 -23.38 -4.21
N SER A 335 4.52 -23.78 -5.03
CA SER A 335 4.40 -24.96 -5.90
C SER A 335 4.33 -26.28 -5.12
N GLU A 336 5.04 -26.40 -4.00
CA GLU A 336 4.93 -27.55 -3.10
C GLU A 336 3.51 -27.68 -2.52
N PHE A 337 2.89 -26.59 -2.08
CA PHE A 337 1.49 -26.60 -1.61
C PHE A 337 0.51 -27.10 -2.67
N GLU A 338 0.73 -26.78 -3.94
CA GLU A 338 -0.17 -27.16 -5.03
C GLU A 338 0.01 -28.62 -5.46
N SER A 339 1.24 -29.15 -5.32
CA SER A 339 1.58 -30.54 -5.65
C SER A 339 1.32 -31.53 -4.50
N GLU A 340 1.10 -31.05 -3.28
CA GLU A 340 0.78 -31.86 -2.11
C GLU A 340 -0.60 -32.53 -2.25
N PRO A 341 -0.68 -33.88 -2.32
CA PRO A 341 -1.93 -34.59 -2.63
C PRO A 341 -3.09 -34.26 -1.70
N THR A 342 -2.81 -34.03 -0.41
CA THR A 342 -3.84 -33.68 0.58
C THR A 342 -4.48 -32.32 0.31
N ILE A 343 -3.74 -31.40 -0.31
CA ILE A 343 -4.21 -30.06 -0.68
C ILE A 343 -4.92 -30.12 -2.04
N SER A 344 -4.34 -30.78 -3.05
CA SER A 344 -4.94 -30.86 -4.39
C SER A 344 -6.33 -31.52 -4.37
N GLN A 345 -6.53 -32.57 -3.55
CA GLN A 345 -7.83 -33.23 -3.37
C GLN A 345 -8.92 -32.31 -2.78
N VAL A 346 -8.52 -31.24 -2.07
CA VAL A 346 -9.42 -30.23 -1.53
C VAL A 346 -9.67 -29.11 -2.54
N ILE A 347 -8.65 -28.71 -3.30
CA ILE A 347 -8.78 -27.67 -4.33
C ILE A 347 -9.71 -28.16 -5.46
N THR A 348 -9.52 -29.39 -5.95
CA THR A 348 -10.24 -29.87 -7.14
C THR A 348 -11.76 -29.77 -7.02
N PRO A 349 -12.44 -30.14 -5.91
CA PRO A 349 -13.88 -29.95 -5.77
C PRO A 349 -14.32 -28.49 -5.60
N LEU A 350 -13.43 -27.64 -5.07
CA LEU A 350 -13.71 -26.22 -4.81
C LEU A 350 -13.50 -25.34 -6.05
N ASP A 351 -12.70 -25.81 -6.99
CA ASP A 351 -12.40 -25.17 -8.27
C ASP A 351 -13.18 -25.86 -9.42
N GLN A 352 -14.50 -25.97 -9.26
CA GLN A 352 -15.40 -26.61 -10.22
C GLN A 352 -16.65 -25.77 -10.46
N ARG A 353 -17.11 -25.80 -11.72
CA ARG A 353 -18.42 -25.31 -12.23
C ARG A 353 -19.20 -24.43 -11.25
N GLY A 354 -18.99 -23.12 -11.32
CA GLY A 354 -19.71 -22.15 -10.49
C GLY A 354 -18.86 -21.57 -9.36
N SER A 355 -17.67 -22.11 -9.10
CA SER A 355 -16.71 -21.54 -8.16
C SER A 355 -15.26 -21.63 -8.65
N ARG A 356 -14.47 -20.63 -8.28
CA ARG A 356 -13.02 -20.54 -8.50
C ARG A 356 -12.27 -20.46 -7.20
N VAL A 357 -11.14 -21.15 -7.15
CA VAL A 357 -10.18 -20.98 -6.05
C VAL A 357 -9.23 -19.84 -6.36
N THR A 358 -8.98 -18.99 -5.37
CA THR A 358 -7.97 -17.94 -5.43
C THR A 358 -7.12 -18.00 -4.18
N PHE A 359 -5.81 -17.93 -4.34
CA PHE A 359 -4.88 -17.86 -3.22
C PHE A 359 -4.67 -16.41 -2.81
N GLY A 360 -4.60 -16.17 -1.51
CA GLY A 360 -4.07 -14.90 -1.02
C GLY A 360 -2.55 -14.93 -0.90
N ASP A 361 -2.02 -13.83 -0.36
CA ASP A 361 -0.59 -13.65 -0.19
C ASP A 361 0.01 -14.72 0.72
N LEU A 362 1.15 -15.27 0.28
CA LEU A 362 1.93 -16.19 1.09
C LEU A 362 2.65 -15.39 2.18
N GLN A 363 2.47 -15.81 3.43
CA GLN A 363 3.06 -15.19 4.60
C GLN A 363 4.15 -16.08 5.19
N ILE A 364 5.21 -15.45 5.68
CA ILE A 364 6.35 -16.07 6.35
C ILE A 364 6.24 -15.70 7.83
N VAL A 365 6.03 -16.70 8.68
CA VAL A 365 5.91 -16.52 10.12
C VAL A 365 7.09 -17.17 10.81
N SER A 366 7.82 -16.39 11.62
CA SER A 366 8.89 -16.92 12.47
C SER A 366 8.31 -17.63 13.69
N VAL A 367 8.71 -18.88 13.90
CA VAL A 367 8.31 -19.67 15.08
C VAL A 367 9.54 -20.32 15.70
N ALA A 368 9.86 -19.92 16.93
CA ALA A 368 11.07 -20.33 17.64
C ALA A 368 12.35 -20.11 16.79
N LYS A 369 12.94 -21.18 16.26
CA LYS A 369 14.14 -21.15 15.40
C LYS A 369 13.85 -21.47 13.93
N GLY A 370 12.59 -21.66 13.57
CA GLY A 370 12.15 -22.03 12.23
C GLY A 370 11.27 -20.96 11.58
N LEU A 371 10.93 -21.21 10.32
CA LEU A 371 9.96 -20.46 9.55
C LEU A 371 8.78 -21.37 9.22
N ILE A 372 7.58 -20.83 9.32
CA ILE A 372 6.34 -21.45 8.85
C ILE A 372 5.83 -20.60 7.71
N TYR A 373 5.46 -21.25 6.61
CA TYR A 373 4.81 -20.59 5.49
C TYR A 373 3.31 -20.78 5.58
N LEU A 374 2.54 -19.69 5.52
CA LEU A 374 1.08 -19.71 5.57
C LEU A 374 0.52 -19.12 4.28
N ARG A 375 -0.42 -19.81 3.63
CA ARG A 375 -1.11 -19.28 2.45
C ARG A 375 -2.62 -19.44 2.59
N PRO A 376 -3.39 -18.34 2.68
CA PRO A 376 -4.84 -18.43 2.74
C PRO A 376 -5.42 -18.82 1.37
N MET A 377 -6.47 -19.62 1.39
CA MET A 377 -7.21 -20.04 0.19
C MET A 377 -8.66 -19.57 0.28
N PHE A 378 -9.07 -18.84 -0.75
CA PHE A 378 -10.41 -18.29 -0.91
C PHE A 378 -11.17 -19.02 -2.03
N VAL A 379 -12.49 -19.05 -1.89
CA VAL A 379 -13.39 -19.54 -2.95
C VAL A 379 -14.33 -18.41 -3.36
N LEU A 380 -14.29 -18.10 -4.65
CA LEU A 380 -15.11 -17.09 -5.32
C LEU A 380 -16.18 -17.79 -6.16
N PRO A 381 -17.41 -17.28 -6.23
CA PRO A 381 -18.39 -17.78 -7.19
C PRO A 381 -18.09 -17.24 -8.60
N ASP A 382 -18.35 -18.04 -9.65
CA ASP A 382 -18.07 -17.69 -11.07
C ASP A 382 -18.97 -16.56 -11.64
N GLY A 383 -19.93 -16.03 -10.87
CA GLY A 383 -20.89 -15.03 -11.36
C GLY A 383 -20.44 -13.57 -11.12
N ASN A 384 -20.58 -12.71 -12.13
CA ASN A 384 -20.19 -11.28 -12.10
C ASN A 384 -20.79 -10.44 -10.94
N ASP A 385 -21.89 -10.88 -10.31
CA ASP A 385 -22.55 -10.17 -9.20
C ASP A 385 -22.21 -10.75 -7.81
N SER A 386 -21.29 -11.70 -7.73
CA SER A 386 -21.03 -12.47 -6.51
C SER A 386 -20.03 -11.77 -5.59
N LYS A 387 -20.53 -11.07 -4.56
CA LYS A 387 -19.70 -10.28 -3.63
C LYS A 387 -19.12 -11.08 -2.45
N GLN A 388 -19.33 -12.39 -2.38
CA GLN A 388 -18.97 -13.19 -1.21
C GLN A 388 -17.68 -13.97 -1.44
N VAL A 389 -16.60 -13.54 -0.78
CA VAL A 389 -15.34 -14.26 -0.69
C VAL A 389 -15.33 -15.05 0.62
N PHE A 390 -15.18 -16.37 0.54
CA PHE A 390 -15.06 -17.20 1.74
C PHE A 390 -13.62 -17.65 1.92
N VAL A 391 -13.00 -17.31 3.06
CA VAL A 391 -11.81 -18.04 3.54
C VAL A 391 -12.26 -19.46 3.81
N ARG A 392 -11.69 -20.44 3.11
CA ARG A 392 -12.03 -21.85 3.33
C ARG A 392 -11.00 -22.56 4.18
N LYS A 393 -9.70 -22.35 3.90
CA LYS A 393 -8.59 -22.99 4.61
C LYS A 393 -7.35 -22.09 4.60
N VAL A 394 -6.44 -22.38 5.53
CA VAL A 394 -5.07 -21.85 5.56
C VAL A 394 -4.13 -23.03 5.36
N LEU A 395 -3.28 -22.95 4.34
CA LEU A 395 -2.23 -23.94 4.07
C LEU A 395 -1.02 -23.58 4.92
N ALA A 396 -0.36 -24.56 5.54
CA ALA A 396 0.80 -24.37 6.39
C ALA A 396 1.87 -25.42 6.07
N SER A 397 3.13 -25.00 5.93
CA SER A 397 4.32 -25.85 5.77
C SER A 397 5.39 -25.42 6.75
#